data_AF-A4JWH3-F1
#
_entry.id   AF-A4JWH3-F1
#
_cell.length_a   1.000
_cell.length_b   1.000
_cell.length_c   1.000
_cell.angle_alpha   90.00
_cell.angle_beta   90.00
_cell.angle_gamma   90.00
#
_symmetry.space_group_name_H-M   'P 1'
#
loop_
_entity.id
_entity.type
_entity.pdbx_description
1 polymer ?
#
loop_
_entity_poly.entity_id
_entity_poly.type
_entity_poly.pdbx_seq_one_letter_code
_entity_poly.pdbx_strand_id
1 'polypeptide(L)'
;MATKKGTKFSFTTAEGKVETRTSPRAYTHVVVGRRDYVKERAHLEANRATIEKQERRNWEFYRQCAQTPVGEKRETKDIYPNDERNVEMGQKVLDRAPTADAFVAEYMARQEANIPAGDFGPEIVLQWSQSARAALAAVSKWSQWHTQVRVVELKSE
;
A
#
# COMPACT_ATOMS: atom_id res chain seq x y z
N MET A 1 5.08 -6.36 -36.02
CA MET A 1 4.17 -7.16 -35.16
C MET A 1 2.95 -6.29 -34.85
N ALA A 2 1.75 -6.70 -35.27
CA ALA A 2 0.54 -5.96 -34.95
C ALA A 2 0.24 -6.11 -33.45
N THR A 3 0.23 -5.01 -32.71
CA THR A 3 -0.29 -4.96 -31.34
C THR A 3 -1.76 -5.39 -31.39
N LYS A 4 -2.09 -6.56 -30.83
CA LYS A 4 -3.49 -6.97 -30.66
C LYS A 4 -4.20 -5.86 -29.90
N LYS A 5 -5.15 -5.18 -30.55
CA LYS A 5 -5.99 -4.15 -29.94
C LYS A 5 -6.70 -4.80 -28.75
N GLY A 6 -6.36 -4.37 -27.53
CA GLY A 6 -6.94 -4.93 -26.32
C GLY A 6 -8.44 -4.63 -26.24
N THR A 7 -9.20 -5.56 -25.69
CA THR A 7 -10.62 -5.35 -25.37
C THR A 7 -10.68 -4.48 -24.10
N LYS A 8 -11.54 -3.46 -24.12
CA LYS A 8 -11.84 -2.65 -22.94
C LYS A 8 -12.95 -3.35 -22.15
N PHE A 9 -12.67 -3.59 -20.87
CA PHE A 9 -13.64 -4.10 -19.90
C PHE A 9 -14.00 -2.95 -18.96
N SER A 10 -15.27 -2.86 -18.58
CA SER A 10 -15.79 -1.87 -17.64
C SER A 10 -16.60 -2.55 -16.55
N PHE A 11 -16.57 -1.97 -15.36
CA PHE A 11 -17.45 -2.32 -14.26
C PHE A 11 -17.90 -1.04 -13.56
N THR A 12 -19.21 -0.91 -13.35
CA THR A 12 -19.79 0.20 -12.60
C THR A 12 -20.07 -0.28 -11.18
N THR A 13 -19.38 0.33 -10.22
CA THR A 13 -19.58 0.11 -8.78
C THR A 13 -20.98 0.54 -8.35
N ALA A 14 -21.42 0.08 -7.17
CA ALA A 14 -22.72 0.47 -6.60
C ALA A 14 -22.91 2.00 -6.48
N GLU A 15 -21.82 2.75 -6.33
CA GLU A 15 -21.79 4.21 -6.23
C GLU A 15 -21.67 4.92 -7.59
N GLY A 16 -21.80 4.19 -8.70
CA GLY A 16 -21.79 4.76 -10.05
C GLY A 16 -20.39 5.05 -10.60
N LYS A 17 -19.30 4.74 -9.87
CA LYS A 17 -17.94 4.88 -10.39
C LYS A 17 -17.66 3.78 -11.41
N VAL A 18 -17.23 4.18 -12.61
CA VAL A 18 -16.83 3.27 -13.69
C VAL A 18 -15.34 2.98 -13.61
N GLU A 19 -15.00 1.73 -13.31
CA GLU A 19 -13.63 1.21 -13.38
C GLU A 19 -13.40 0.51 -14.71
N THR A 20 -12.24 0.69 -15.32
CA THR A 20 -11.96 0.11 -16.65
C THR A 20 -10.60 -0.56 -16.72
N ARG A 21 -10.50 -1.60 -17.55
CA ARG A 21 -9.23 -2.28 -17.85
C ARG A 21 -9.17 -2.68 -19.31
N THR A 22 -8.05 -2.40 -19.97
CA THR A 22 -7.80 -2.85 -21.34
C THR A 22 -6.88 -4.05 -21.33
N SER A 23 -7.25 -5.14 -22.00
CA SER A 23 -6.48 -6.38 -22.00
C SER A 23 -6.66 -7.16 -23.30
N PRO A 24 -5.60 -7.81 -23.83
CA PRO A 24 -5.73 -8.75 -24.94
C PRO A 24 -6.37 -10.10 -24.53
N ARG A 25 -6.48 -10.36 -23.22
CA ARG A 25 -7.14 -11.56 -22.67
C ARG A 25 -8.51 -11.17 -22.12
N ALA A 26 -9.52 -11.98 -22.41
CA ALA A 26 -10.87 -11.79 -21.93
C ALA A 26 -10.96 -11.92 -20.41
N TYR A 27 -11.46 -10.88 -19.74
CA TYR A 27 -11.91 -10.98 -18.36
C TYR A 27 -13.39 -11.35 -18.36
N THR A 28 -13.75 -12.33 -17.54
CA THR A 28 -15.13 -12.82 -17.41
C THR A 28 -15.72 -12.47 -16.06
N HIS A 29 -14.89 -12.14 -15.07
CA HIS A 29 -15.31 -11.86 -13.71
C HIS A 29 -14.50 -10.71 -13.12
N VAL A 30 -15.10 -10.01 -12.17
CA VAL A 30 -14.44 -9.00 -11.35
C VAL A 30 -14.70 -9.29 -9.88
N VAL A 31 -13.67 -9.09 -9.05
CA VAL A 31 -13.78 -9.13 -7.59
C VAL A 31 -13.86 -7.68 -7.13
N VAL A 32 -14.87 -7.39 -6.35
CA VAL A 32 -15.19 -6.05 -5.85
C VAL A 32 -15.41 -6.12 -4.36
N GLY A 33 -15.16 -5.02 -3.67
CA GLY A 33 -15.37 -4.90 -2.24
C GLY A 33 -15.01 -3.52 -1.74
N ARG A 34 -15.15 -3.31 -0.43
CA ARG A 34 -14.91 -2.03 0.23
C ARG A 34 -13.77 -2.16 1.21
N ARG A 35 -12.88 -1.17 1.28
CA ARG A 35 -11.82 -1.13 2.31
C ARG A 35 -12.49 -1.11 3.68
N ASP A 36 -12.00 -1.95 4.59
CA ASP A 36 -12.52 -2.05 5.97
C ASP A 36 -11.67 -1.17 6.90
N TYR A 37 -12.12 0.06 7.13
CA TYR A 37 -11.38 1.03 7.94
C TYR A 37 -11.44 0.69 9.44
N VAL A 38 -12.49 0.00 9.89
CA VAL A 38 -12.57 -0.51 11.27
C VAL A 38 -11.43 -1.50 11.52
N LYS A 39 -11.25 -2.47 10.61
CA LYS A 39 -10.15 -3.43 10.70
C LYS A 39 -8.79 -2.76 10.55
N GLU A 40 -8.67 -1.75 9.68
CA GLU A 40 -7.42 -1.01 9.49
C GLU A 40 -7.01 -0.24 10.74
N ARG A 41 -7.95 0.46 11.41
CA ARG A 41 -7.71 1.11 12.71
C ARG A 41 -7.30 0.09 13.77
N ALA A 42 -8.04 -1.00 13.89
CA ALA A 42 -7.74 -2.05 14.86
C ALA A 42 -6.36 -2.69 14.61
N HIS A 43 -5.97 -2.88 13.35
CA HIS A 43 -4.65 -3.39 12.99
C HIS A 43 -3.53 -2.41 13.36
N LEU A 44 -3.73 -1.11 13.09
CA LEU A 44 -2.77 -0.07 13.44
C LEU A 44 -2.58 -0.01 14.95
N GLU A 45 -3.67 -0.04 15.72
CA GLU A 45 -3.63 -0.04 17.18
C GLU A 45 -2.95 -1.29 17.75
N ALA A 46 -3.35 -2.48 17.29
CA ALA A 46 -2.78 -3.74 17.74
C ALA A 46 -1.28 -3.88 17.44
N ASN A 47 -0.78 -3.22 16.38
CA ASN A 47 0.61 -3.27 15.98
C ASN A 47 1.40 -2.01 16.33
N ARG A 48 0.82 -1.05 17.05
CA ARG A 48 1.43 0.26 17.34
C ARG A 48 2.85 0.12 17.88
N ALA A 49 3.04 -0.64 18.95
CA ALA A 49 4.36 -0.82 19.57
C ALA A 49 5.41 -1.43 18.60
N THR A 50 4.99 -2.36 17.74
CA THR A 50 5.87 -2.96 16.72
C THR A 50 6.25 -1.95 15.64
N ILE A 51 5.28 -1.15 15.18
CA ILE A 51 5.49 -0.08 14.20
C ILE A 51 6.42 0.98 14.78
N GLU A 52 6.14 1.49 15.97
CA GLU A 52 6.99 2.48 16.65
C GLU A 52 8.42 1.98 16.81
N LYS A 53 8.60 0.72 17.23
CA LYS A 53 9.93 0.10 17.35
C LYS A 53 10.66 0.03 16.01
N GLN A 54 9.96 -0.31 14.92
CA GLN A 54 10.55 -0.35 13.59
C GLN A 54 10.92 1.04 13.10
N GLU A 55 10.06 2.04 13.29
CA GLU A 55 10.32 3.40 12.84
C GLU A 55 11.43 4.09 13.64
N ARG A 56 11.62 3.75 14.93
CA ARG A 56 12.81 4.17 15.69
C ARG A 56 14.10 3.62 15.08
N ARG A 57 14.09 2.37 14.61
CA ARG A 57 15.24 1.78 13.91
C ARG A 57 15.48 2.45 12.55
N ASN A 58 14.42 2.79 11.83
CA ASN A 58 14.52 3.55 10.57
C ASN A 58 15.11 4.94 10.82
N TRP A 59 14.67 5.64 11.87
CA TRP A 59 15.24 6.93 12.24
C TRP A 59 16.74 6.82 12.57
N GLU A 60 17.12 5.82 13.35
CA GLU A 60 18.53 5.57 13.68
C GLU A 60 19.37 5.28 12.42
N PHE A 61 18.81 4.56 11.45
CA PHE A 61 19.44 4.37 10.14
C PHE A 61 19.65 5.72 9.42
N TYR A 62 18.63 6.59 9.35
CA TYR A 62 18.77 7.91 8.72
C TYR A 62 19.76 8.81 9.45
N ARG A 63 19.82 8.73 10.77
CA ARG A 63 20.83 9.42 11.58
C ARG A 63 22.24 9.01 11.18
N GLN A 64 22.50 7.70 11.06
CA GLN A 64 23.79 7.17 10.62
C GLN A 64 24.11 7.60 9.18
N CYS A 65 23.12 7.57 8.28
CA CYS A 65 23.30 8.06 6.92
C CYS A 65 23.73 9.52 6.86
N ALA A 66 23.19 10.40 7.72
CA ALA A 66 23.57 11.81 7.76
C ALA A 66 24.94 12.05 8.41
N GLN A 67 25.34 11.21 9.38
CA GLN A 67 26.56 11.39 10.16
C GLN A 67 27.79 10.73 9.53
N THR A 68 27.61 9.67 8.74
CA THR A 68 28.71 8.96 8.08
C THR A 68 29.11 9.65 6.77
N PRO A 69 30.38 10.00 6.56
CA PRO A 69 30.86 10.55 5.29
C PRO A 69 30.58 9.65 4.09
N VAL A 70 30.44 10.25 2.90
CA VAL A 70 30.32 9.50 1.64
C VAL A 70 31.57 8.64 1.43
N GLY A 71 31.38 7.37 1.08
CA GLY A 71 32.46 6.40 0.89
C GLY A 71 32.90 5.67 2.17
N GLU A 72 32.40 6.07 3.35
CA GLU A 72 32.64 5.36 4.61
C GLU A 72 31.52 4.38 4.96
N LYS A 73 31.83 3.36 5.75
CA LYS A 73 30.83 2.39 6.23
C LYS A 73 30.16 2.91 7.49
N ARG A 74 28.84 2.72 7.59
CA ARG A 74 28.05 3.01 8.80
C ARG A 74 28.39 1.99 9.90
N GLU A 75 28.15 2.35 11.16
CA GLU A 75 28.48 1.50 12.33
C GLU A 75 27.65 0.20 12.39
N THR A 76 26.46 0.20 11.79
CA THR A 76 25.65 -1.02 11.67
C THR A 76 26.24 -1.96 10.62
N LYS A 77 25.76 -3.22 10.54
CA LYS A 77 26.27 -4.30 9.68
C LYS A 77 26.10 -4.05 8.17
N ASP A 78 26.20 -2.81 7.73
CA ASP A 78 26.15 -2.45 6.33
C ASP A 78 27.43 -2.87 5.62
N ILE A 79 27.21 -3.65 4.56
CA ILE A 79 28.27 -4.21 3.73
C ILE A 79 28.79 -3.13 2.76
N TYR A 80 28.00 -2.09 2.50
CA TYR A 80 28.25 -1.05 1.50
C TYR A 80 28.61 0.30 2.11
N PRO A 81 29.55 1.04 1.49
CA PRO A 81 29.81 2.43 1.83
C PRO A 81 28.56 3.31 1.71
N ASN A 82 28.49 4.36 2.53
CA ASN A 82 27.46 5.38 2.45
C ASN A 82 27.61 6.16 1.12
N ASP A 83 26.48 6.53 0.52
CA ASP A 83 26.44 7.26 -0.75
C ASP A 83 25.81 8.65 -0.54
N GLU A 84 26.01 9.55 -1.51
CA GLU A 84 25.49 10.93 -1.44
C GLU A 84 23.97 10.97 -1.24
N ARG A 85 23.25 10.04 -1.88
CA ARG A 85 21.78 9.95 -1.77
C ARG A 85 21.33 9.63 -0.35
N ASN A 86 22.04 8.73 0.32
CA ASN A 86 21.75 8.34 1.70
C ASN A 86 22.05 9.50 2.66
N VAL A 87 23.17 10.22 2.47
CA VAL A 87 23.48 11.42 3.26
C VAL A 87 22.38 12.47 3.09
N GLU A 88 22.00 12.79 1.84
CA GLU A 88 20.95 13.77 1.55
C GLU A 88 19.60 13.36 2.16
N MET A 89 19.23 12.08 2.03
CA MET A 89 18.00 11.55 2.61
C MET A 89 18.03 11.61 4.14
N GLY A 90 19.16 11.22 4.75
CA GLY A 90 19.37 11.28 6.19
C GLY A 90 19.20 12.70 6.72
N GLN A 91 19.85 13.67 6.08
CA GLN A 91 19.74 15.08 6.46
C GLN A 91 18.30 15.59 6.35
N LYS A 92 17.60 15.30 5.25
CA LYS A 92 16.17 15.67 5.08
C LYS A 92 15.28 15.09 6.18
N VAL A 93 15.54 13.86 6.61
CA VAL A 93 14.78 13.24 7.71
C VAL A 93 15.11 13.91 9.04
N LEU A 94 16.38 14.18 9.34
CA LEU A 94 16.79 14.83 10.59
C LEU A 94 16.31 16.29 10.69
N ASP A 95 16.32 17.03 9.58
CA ASP A 95 15.80 18.40 9.52
C ASP A 95 14.29 18.44 9.80
N ARG A 96 13.55 17.46 9.26
CA ARG A 96 12.09 17.34 9.45
C ARG A 96 11.74 16.81 10.84
N ALA A 97 12.49 15.83 11.33
CA ALA A 97 12.25 15.12 12.58
C ALA A 97 13.57 14.88 13.33
N PRO A 98 14.01 15.87 14.14
CA PRO A 98 15.33 15.83 14.79
C PRO A 98 15.51 14.74 15.85
N THR A 99 14.43 14.09 16.29
CA THR A 99 14.47 13.00 17.28
C THR A 99 13.69 11.79 16.80
N ALA A 100 14.06 10.61 17.31
CA ALA A 100 13.33 9.37 17.04
C ALA A 100 11.85 9.49 17.45
N ASP A 101 11.55 10.15 18.57
CA ASP A 101 10.17 10.37 19.02
C ASP A 101 9.39 11.27 18.05
N ALA A 102 9.99 12.36 17.56
CA ALA A 102 9.36 13.23 16.59
C ALA A 102 9.06 12.48 15.27
N PHE A 103 10.01 11.67 14.81
CA PHE A 103 9.85 10.87 13.59
C PHE A 103 8.73 9.83 13.72
N VAL A 104 8.69 9.13 14.85
CA VAL A 104 7.63 8.16 15.15
C VAL A 104 6.28 8.84 15.27
N ALA A 105 6.20 9.97 15.98
CA ALA A 105 4.95 10.73 16.13
C ALA A 105 4.41 11.21 14.79
N GLU A 106 5.28 11.78 13.93
CA GLU A 106 4.92 12.19 12.57
C GLU A 106 4.43 10.99 11.74
N TYR A 107 5.13 9.85 11.81
CA TYR A 107 4.75 8.65 11.08
C TYR A 107 3.37 8.15 11.53
N MET A 108 3.14 8.04 12.83
CA MET A 108 1.87 7.55 13.39
C MET A 108 0.73 8.51 13.07
N ALA A 109 0.94 9.82 13.21
CA ALA A 109 -0.05 10.82 12.84
C ALA A 109 -0.44 10.71 11.35
N ARG A 110 0.52 10.43 10.46
CA ARG A 110 0.24 10.19 9.04
C ARG A 110 -0.54 8.90 8.80
N GLN A 111 -0.21 7.80 9.50
CA GLN A 111 -0.97 6.55 9.38
C GLN A 111 -2.42 6.75 9.82
N GLU A 112 -2.63 7.43 10.95
CA GLU A 112 -3.96 7.71 11.48
C GLU A 112 -4.76 8.65 10.55
N ALA A 113 -4.12 9.70 10.02
CA ALA A 113 -4.75 10.63 9.08
C ALA A 113 -5.14 10.00 7.74
N ASN A 114 -4.46 8.93 7.34
CA ASN A 114 -4.79 8.19 6.12
C ASN A 114 -6.02 7.28 6.25
N ILE A 115 -6.51 7.05 7.48
CA ILE A 115 -7.70 6.22 7.71
C ILE A 115 -8.91 7.14 7.89
N PRO A 116 -9.87 7.18 6.95
CA PRO A 116 -11.04 8.04 7.05
C PRO A 116 -11.91 7.70 8.28
N ALA A 117 -12.68 8.68 8.77
CA ALA A 117 -13.56 8.51 9.92
C ALA A 117 -14.70 7.49 9.71
N GLY A 118 -15.07 7.20 8.46
CA GLY A 118 -16.09 6.21 8.14
C GLY A 118 -15.65 4.77 8.47
N ASP A 119 -16.61 3.85 8.44
CA ASP A 119 -16.35 2.42 8.66
C ASP A 119 -15.80 1.74 7.42
N PHE A 120 -16.24 2.19 6.24
CA PHE A 120 -15.95 1.56 4.97
C PHE A 120 -15.56 2.58 3.91
N GLY A 121 -14.62 2.18 3.05
CA GLY A 121 -14.31 2.89 1.83
C GLY A 121 -15.39 2.71 0.76
N PRO A 122 -15.30 3.47 -0.35
CA PRO A 122 -16.15 3.22 -1.51
C PRO A 122 -15.90 1.81 -2.06
N GLU A 123 -16.88 1.24 -2.76
CA GLU A 123 -16.64 0.02 -3.52
C GLU A 123 -15.61 0.27 -4.61
N ILE A 124 -14.66 -0.65 -4.72
CA ILE A 124 -13.61 -0.62 -5.73
C ILE A 124 -13.48 -1.98 -6.40
N VAL A 125 -12.94 -1.98 -7.62
CA VAL A 125 -12.48 -3.20 -8.26
C VAL A 125 -11.16 -3.63 -7.63
N LEU A 126 -11.20 -4.78 -6.95
CA LEU A 126 -10.05 -5.38 -6.29
C LEU A 126 -9.23 -6.22 -7.27
N GLN A 127 -9.92 -6.93 -8.17
CA GLN A 127 -9.25 -7.80 -9.14
C GLN A 127 -10.11 -8.07 -10.37
N TRP A 128 -9.48 -8.07 -11.54
CA TRP A 128 -10.06 -8.59 -12.78
C TRP A 128 -9.63 -10.04 -12.98
N SER A 129 -10.57 -10.92 -13.32
CA SER A 129 -10.36 -12.37 -13.36
C SER A 129 -10.87 -12.99 -14.67
N GLN A 130 -10.13 -13.97 -15.16
CA GLN A 130 -10.41 -14.66 -16.43
C GLN A 130 -11.36 -15.85 -16.26
N SER A 131 -11.65 -16.25 -15.02
CA SER A 131 -12.58 -17.32 -14.70
C SER A 131 -13.21 -17.13 -13.32
N ALA A 132 -14.38 -17.74 -13.10
CA ALA A 132 -15.05 -17.77 -11.80
C ALA A 132 -14.16 -18.37 -10.71
N ARG A 133 -13.48 -19.49 -11.00
CA ARG A 133 -12.57 -20.16 -10.05
C ARG A 133 -11.45 -19.23 -9.57
N ALA A 134 -10.81 -18.49 -10.47
CA ALA A 134 -9.75 -17.55 -10.11
C ALA A 134 -10.29 -16.36 -9.29
N ALA A 135 -11.50 -15.87 -9.62
CA ALA A 135 -12.16 -14.81 -8.86
C ALA A 135 -12.52 -15.26 -7.44
N LEU A 136 -13.12 -16.45 -7.29
CA LEU A 136 -13.50 -17.01 -6.00
C LEU A 136 -12.28 -17.29 -5.11
N ALA A 137 -11.19 -17.82 -5.67
CA ALA A 137 -9.95 -18.04 -4.93
C ALA A 137 -9.36 -16.73 -4.36
N ALA A 138 -9.58 -15.60 -5.03
CA ALA A 138 -9.10 -14.30 -4.57
C ALA A 138 -9.92 -13.71 -3.42
N VAL A 139 -11.17 -14.15 -3.21
CA VAL A 139 -12.08 -13.58 -2.18
C VAL A 139 -11.46 -13.64 -0.79
N SER A 140 -10.89 -14.79 -0.40
CA SER A 140 -10.28 -14.96 0.93
C SER A 140 -9.12 -13.98 1.15
N LYS A 141 -8.23 -13.84 0.16
CA LYS A 141 -7.12 -12.88 0.21
C LYS A 141 -7.63 -11.45 0.39
N TRP A 142 -8.63 -11.05 -0.39
CA TRP A 142 -9.15 -9.69 -0.34
C TRP A 142 -9.92 -9.40 0.95
N SER A 143 -10.63 -10.40 1.48
CA SER A 143 -11.39 -10.31 2.75
C SER A 143 -10.51 -10.08 3.99
N GLN A 144 -9.19 -10.25 3.85
CA GLN A 144 -8.25 -9.86 4.90
C GLN A 144 -8.34 -8.36 5.21
N TRP A 145 -8.52 -7.51 4.20
CA TRP A 145 -8.48 -6.04 4.33
C TRP A 145 -9.74 -5.33 3.80
N HIS A 146 -10.67 -6.09 3.22
CA HIS A 146 -11.88 -5.56 2.62
C HIS A 146 -13.09 -6.28 3.20
N THR A 147 -14.22 -5.59 3.20
CA THR A 147 -15.54 -6.13 3.52
C THR A 147 -16.41 -6.15 2.25
N GLN A 148 -17.55 -6.85 2.34
CA GLN A 148 -18.51 -6.98 1.24
C GLN A 148 -17.86 -7.50 -0.05
N VAL A 149 -16.82 -8.33 0.09
CA VAL A 149 -16.07 -8.88 -1.04
C VAL A 149 -16.94 -9.89 -1.76
N ARG A 150 -17.17 -9.65 -3.05
CA ARG A 150 -17.95 -10.54 -3.91
C ARG A 150 -17.38 -10.62 -5.32
N VAL A 151 -17.78 -11.68 -6.00
CA VAL A 151 -17.47 -11.91 -7.41
C VAL A 151 -18.68 -11.48 -8.24
N VAL A 152 -18.43 -10.71 -9.30
CA VAL A 152 -19.44 -10.31 -10.28
C VAL A 152 -19.01 -10.81 -11.65
N GLU A 153 -19.93 -11.44 -12.37
CA GLU A 153 -19.74 -11.83 -13.76
C GLU A 153 -19.81 -10.59 -14.66
N LEU A 154 -18.83 -10.46 -15.57
CA LEU A 154 -18.82 -9.41 -16.57
C LEU A 154 -19.66 -9.89 -17.75
N LYS A 155 -20.75 -9.17 -18.03
CA LYS A 155 -21.52 -9.41 -19.26
C LYS A 155 -20.66 -8.99 -20.44
N SER A 156 -20.53 -9.87 -21.42
CA SER A 156 -20.00 -9.51 -22.73
C SER A 156 -21.03 -8.62 -23.43
N GLU A 157 -20.69 -7.35 -23.63
CA GLU A 157 -21.38 -6.47 -24.59
C GLU A 157 -21.05 -6.87 -26.04
#